data_AF-A0A918DS43-F1
#
_entry.id   AF-A0A918DS43-F1
#
_cell.length_a   1.000
_cell.length_b   1.000
_cell.length_c   1.000
_cell.angle_alpha   90.00
_cell.angle_beta   90.00
_cell.angle_gamma   90.00
#
_symmetry.space_group_name_H-M   'P 1'
#
loop_
_entity.id
_entity.type
_entity.pdbx_description
1 polymer ?
#
loop_
_entity_poly.entity_id
_entity_poly.type
_entity_poly.pdbx_seq_one_letter_code
_entity_poly.pdbx_strand_id
1 'polypeptide(L)' 'MSLTLDTPLYRTDITACTRCGDEVSFEHSYRTLDGGRICLGCVSEAVEAYRESTVADRDIPF' A
#
# COMPACT_ATOMS: atom_id res chain seq x y z
N MET A 1 9.30 -8.01 -37.10
CA MET A 1 9.99 -7.36 -35.97
C MET A 1 9.42 -7.95 -34.70
N SER A 2 10.15 -8.83 -34.02
CA SER A 2 9.76 -9.41 -32.73
C SER A 2 10.34 -8.54 -31.62
N LEU A 3 9.49 -7.95 -30.79
CA LEU A 3 9.88 -7.24 -29.58
C LEU A 3 10.12 -8.30 -28.50
N THR A 4 11.35 -8.78 -28.34
CA THR A 4 11.73 -9.59 -27.18
C THR A 4 11.90 -8.66 -25.99
N LEU A 5 11.00 -8.78 -25.01
CA LEU A 5 11.17 -8.20 -23.69
C LEU A 5 12.30 -8.99 -22.99
N ASP A 6 13.54 -8.56 -23.15
CA ASP A 6 14.74 -9.09 -22.47
C ASP A 6 14.79 -8.70 -20.98
N THR A 7 13.63 -8.53 -20.34
CA THR A 7 13.55 -8.23 -18.91
C THR A 7 13.28 -9.53 -18.16
N PRO A 8 14.23 -10.03 -17.33
CA PRO A 8 13.96 -11.19 -16.51
C PRO A 8 12.74 -10.91 -15.62
N LEU A 9 11.68 -11.71 -15.80
CA LEU A 9 10.38 -11.61 -15.09
C LEU A 9 10.52 -11.56 -13.56
N TYR A 10 11.64 -12.05 -13.03
CA TYR A 10 11.94 -12.10 -11.60
C TYR A 10 12.42 -10.75 -11.02
N ARG A 11 12.56 -9.70 -11.86
CA ARG A 11 13.19 -8.43 -11.48
C ARG A 11 12.28 -7.21 -11.63
N THR A 12 10.99 -7.42 -11.82
CA THR A 12 10.03 -6.36 -11.54
C THR A 12 9.53 -6.60 -10.12
N ASP A 13 10.34 -6.21 -9.13
CA ASP A 13 9.96 -6.12 -7.71
C ASP A 13 8.91 -5.02 -7.47
N ILE A 14 8.12 -4.69 -8.49
CA ILE A 14 7.15 -3.62 -8.55
C ILE A 14 5.77 -4.23 -8.79
N THR A 15 4.78 -3.71 -8.07
CA THR A 15 3.38 -4.07 -8.19
C THR A 15 2.52 -2.84 -7.94
N ALA A 16 1.21 -2.96 -8.11
CA ALA A 16 0.30 -1.88 -7.77
C ALA A 16 -0.13 -1.98 -6.29
N CYS A 17 -0.20 -0.83 -5.63
CA CYS A 17 -0.89 -0.71 -4.36
C CYS A 17 -2.37 -1.06 -4.54
N THR A 18 -2.90 -1.98 -3.74
CA THR A 18 -4.32 -2.40 -3.85
C THR A 18 -5.32 -1.31 -3.52
N ARG A 19 -4.90 -0.24 -2.84
CA ARG A 19 -5.77 0.86 -2.42
C ARG A 19 -5.75 2.03 -3.40
N CYS A 20 -4.57 2.57 -3.74
CA CYS A 20 -4.44 3.75 -4.60
C CYS A 20 -4.07 3.43 -6.05
N GLY A 21 -3.63 2.21 -6.36
CA GLY A 21 -3.19 1.81 -7.70
C GLY A 21 -1.76 2.23 -8.07
N ASP A 22 -1.08 3.01 -7.23
CA ASP A 22 0.29 3.47 -7.49
C ASP A 22 1.29 2.32 -7.54
N GLU A 23 2.33 2.49 -8.34
CA GLU A 23 3.45 1.55 -8.40
C GLU A 23 4.21 1.55 -7.07
N VAL A 24 4.44 0.37 -6.52
CA VAL A 24 5.19 0.15 -5.28
C VAL A 24 6.15 -1.00 -5.42
N SER A 25 7.32 -0.86 -4.81
CA SER A 25 8.23 -1.99 -4.71
C SER A 25 7.82 -2.95 -3.60
N PHE A 26 8.20 -4.22 -3.72
CA PHE A 26 7.97 -5.25 -2.71
C PHE A 26 8.70 -4.97 -1.39
N GLU A 27 9.85 -4.28 -1.44
CA GLU A 27 10.60 -3.86 -0.26
C GLU A 27 9.89 -2.71 0.49
N HIS A 28 9.22 -1.81 -0.25
CA HIS A 28 8.55 -0.62 0.30
C HIS A 28 7.03 -0.77 0.39
N SER A 29 6.53 -1.99 0.49
CA SER A 29 5.09 -2.27 0.62
C SER A 29 4.80 -3.37 1.63
N TYR A 30 3.60 -3.30 2.21
CA TYR A 30 3.12 -4.27 3.18
C TYR A 30 2.18 -5.28 2.51
N ARG A 31 2.25 -6.54 2.94
CA ARG A 31 1.37 -7.59 2.42
C ARG A 31 0.03 -7.54 3.14
N THR A 32 -1.06 -7.56 2.37
CA THR A 32 -2.44 -7.65 2.86
C THR A 32 -2.85 -9.11 3.05
N LEU A 33 -3.91 -9.35 3.82
CA LEU A 33 -4.46 -10.69 4.06
C LEU A 33 -4.95 -11.36 2.76
N ASP A 34 -5.47 -10.56 1.82
CA ASP A 34 -5.95 -11.01 0.52
C ASP A 34 -4.80 -11.28 -0.49
N GLY A 35 -3.55 -11.18 -0.04
CA GLY A 35 -2.36 -11.44 -0.85
C GLY A 35 -1.89 -10.27 -1.70
N GLY A 36 -2.64 -9.16 -1.74
CA GLY A 36 -2.22 -7.91 -2.37
C GLY A 36 -1.19 -7.12 -1.56
N ARG A 37 -0.73 -5.99 -2.09
CA ARG A 37 0.27 -5.12 -1.45
C ARG A 37 -0.26 -3.69 -1.25
N ILE A 38 0.10 -3.07 -0.14
CA ILE A 38 -0.29 -1.69 0.19
C ILE A 38 0.95 -0.80 0.37
N CYS A 39 0.90 0.42 -0.16
CA CYS A 39 1.98 1.40 -0.07
C CYS A 39 2.08 1.99 1.34
N LEU A 40 3.27 2.50 1.71
CA LEU A 40 3.48 3.19 2.98
C LEU A 40 2.52 4.38 3.16
N GLY A 41 2.27 5.16 2.10
CA GLY A 41 1.37 6.32 2.16
C GLY A 41 -0.05 5.96 2.60
N CYS A 42 -0.64 4.93 1.97
CA CYS A 42 -1.96 4.42 2.33
C CYS A 42 -2.02 3.85 3.76
N VAL A 43 -0.91 3.29 4.26
CA VAL A 43 -0.81 2.83 5.65
C VAL A 43 -0.75 4.02 6.60
N SER A 44 0.08 5.02 6.30
CA SER A 44 0.19 6.25 7.10
C SER A 44 -1.15 6.98 7.20
N GLU A 45 -1.87 7.15 6.09
CA GLU A 45 -3.21 7.74 6.08
C GLU A 45 -4.19 6.98 6.98
N ALA A 46 -4.18 5.64 6.93
CA ALA A 46 -5.04 4.82 7.76
C ALA A 46 -4.70 4.93 9.25
N VAL A 47 -3.41 5.02 9.59
CA VAL A 47 -2.95 5.20 10.98
C VAL A 47 -3.35 6.57 11.52
N GLU A 48 -3.18 7.64 10.74
CA GLU A 48 -3.58 8.98 11.18
C GLU A 48 -5.10 9.09 11.32
N ALA A 49 -5.88 8.56 10.37
CA ALA A 49 -7.34 8.52 10.48
C ALA A 49 -7.81 7.77 11.74
N TYR A 50 -7.15 6.66 12.10
CA TYR A 50 -7.45 5.92 13.33
C TYR A 50 -7.08 6.72 14.59
N ARG A 51 -5.97 7.46 14.57
CA ARG A 51 -5.60 8.33 15.69
C ARG A 51 -6.61 9.43 15.89
N GLU A 52 -7.05 10.08 14.81
CA GLU A 52 -8.07 11.12 14.85
C GLU A 52 -9.39 10.59 15.41
N SER A 53 -9.83 9.40 14.97
CA SER A 53 -11.06 8.79 15.51
C SER A 53 -10.93 8.42 16.99
N THR A 54 -9.76 7.90 17.40
CA THR A 54 -9.50 7.53 18.81
C THR A 54 -9.51 8.76 19.72
N VAL A 55 -8.99 9.90 19.23
CA VAL A 55 -9.04 11.18 19.98
C VAL A 55 -10.47 11.71 20.03
N ALA A 56 -11.19 11.69 18.90
CA ALA A 56 -12.58 12.14 18.84
C ALA A 56 -13.51 11.35 19.78
N ASP A 57 -13.32 10.02 19.88
CA ASP A 57 -14.07 9.17 20.82
C ASP A 57 -13.78 9.50 22.29
N ARG A 58 -12.61 10.06 22.58
CA ARG A 58 -12.21 10.44 23.94
C ARG A 58 -12.82 11.77 24.38
N ASP A 59 -13.20 12.63 23.44
CA ASP A 59 -13.76 13.97 23.67
C ASP A 59 -15.30 14.00 23.66
N ILE A 60 -15.97 12.85 23.59
CA ILE A 60 -17.43 12.79 23.70
C ILE A 60 -17.81 13.04 25.18
N PRO A 61 -18.46 14.18 25.51
CA PRO A 61 -18.95 14.42 26.87
C PRO A 61 -20.19 13.53 27.09
N PHE A 62 -20.16 12.72 28.15
CA PHE A 62 -21.29 11.93 28.62
C PHE A 62 -22.46 12.81 29.06
#